data_AF-A0A7D5HWI1-F1
#
_entry.id   AF-A0A7D5HWI1-F1
#
_cell.length_a   1.000
_cell.length_b   1.000
_cell.length_c   1.000
_cell.angle_alpha   90.00
_cell.angle_beta   90.00
_cell.angle_gamma   90.00
#
_symmetry.space_group_name_H-M   'P 1'
#
loop_
_entity.id
_entity.type
_entity.pdbx_description
1 polymer ?
#
loop_
_entity_poly.entity_id
_entity_poly.type
_entity_poly.pdbx_seq_one_letter_code
_entity_poly.pdbx_strand_id
1 'polypeptide(L)'
;MSDVEREFEESETFAAEGDAYVPTTNDWEATVEVADGTLTVTVRVPTLSAAVTEQETVADVVEEGWLETLELRLEDAPNVTRAEEASPPTVEREGGDVVVEAVIDARAGHAAEDALAVVNYVEGTWFEGIIPGYDYRPDVQDLRDRAAGRGQSGASADRL
;
A
#
# COMPACT_ATOMS: atom_id res chain seq x y z
N MET A 1 -7.44 -14.42 21.74
CA MET A 1 -7.45 -14.94 20.38
C MET A 1 -8.87 -14.97 19.83
N SER A 2 -9.17 -13.91 19.09
CA SER A 2 -10.39 -13.67 18.32
C SER A 2 -10.43 -14.54 17.06
N ASP A 3 -11.59 -14.60 16.41
CA ASP A 3 -11.72 -15.23 15.10
C ASP A 3 -10.85 -14.54 14.03
N VAL A 4 -10.64 -13.23 14.18
CA VAL A 4 -9.80 -12.40 13.31
C VAL A 4 -8.32 -12.78 13.45
N GLU A 5 -7.77 -12.84 14.66
CA GLU A 5 -6.37 -13.26 14.89
C GLU A 5 -6.10 -14.65 14.26
N ARG A 6 -7.07 -15.56 14.35
CA ARG A 6 -6.94 -16.91 13.79
C ARG A 6 -6.90 -16.90 12.27
N GLU A 7 -7.71 -16.05 11.65
CA GLU A 7 -7.71 -15.87 10.21
C GLU A 7 -6.33 -15.43 9.69
N PHE A 8 -5.65 -14.54 10.41
CA PHE A 8 -4.29 -14.13 10.07
C PHE A 8 -3.26 -15.24 10.28
N GLU A 9 -3.36 -16.02 11.36
CA GLU A 9 -2.47 -17.17 11.58
C GLU A 9 -2.62 -18.28 10.54
N GLU A 10 -3.84 -18.47 10.01
CA GLU A 10 -4.14 -19.48 8.99
C GLU A 10 -3.86 -18.98 7.56
N SER A 11 -3.61 -17.68 7.38
CA SER A 11 -3.37 -17.05 6.08
C SER A 11 -1.96 -17.33 5.56
N GLU A 12 -1.85 -17.75 4.29
CA GLU A 12 -0.55 -17.91 3.61
C GLU A 12 0.05 -16.56 3.18
N THR A 13 -0.76 -15.49 3.20
CA THR A 13 -0.35 -14.17 2.72
C THR A 13 0.20 -13.28 3.83
N PHE A 14 0.10 -13.73 5.09
CA PHE A 14 0.65 -13.02 6.24
C PHE A 14 1.55 -13.94 7.07
N ALA A 15 2.55 -13.34 7.71
CA ALA A 15 3.36 -13.99 8.73
C ALA A 15 3.24 -13.21 10.04
N ALA A 16 3.17 -13.93 11.16
CA ALA A 16 3.19 -13.29 12.48
C ALA A 16 4.59 -12.76 12.79
N GLU A 17 4.68 -11.50 13.22
CA GLU A 17 5.91 -10.85 13.65
C GLU A 17 5.65 -10.05 14.95
N GLY A 18 6.07 -10.63 16.08
CA GLY A 18 5.76 -10.05 17.39
C GLY A 18 4.26 -10.07 17.66
N ASP A 19 3.67 -8.89 17.87
CA ASP A 19 2.25 -8.67 18.15
C ASP A 19 1.46 -8.24 16.88
N ALA A 20 2.11 -8.26 15.71
CA ALA A 20 1.53 -7.84 14.43
C ALA A 20 1.66 -8.94 13.36
N TYR A 21 1.02 -8.70 12.22
CA TYR A 21 1.11 -9.53 11.02
C TYR A 21 1.69 -8.73 9.86
N VAL A 22 2.60 -9.34 9.10
CA VAL A 22 3.29 -8.72 7.97
C VAL A 22 2.92 -9.48 6.69
N PRO A 23 2.52 -8.79 5.60
CA PRO A 23 2.29 -9.46 4.32
C PRO A 23 3.56 -10.19 3.86
N THR A 24 3.41 -11.33 3.20
CA THR A 24 4.55 -12.11 2.69
C THR A 24 4.98 -11.67 1.28
N THR A 25 4.12 -10.91 0.59
CA THR A 25 4.33 -10.46 -0.78
C THR A 25 3.89 -9.01 -0.95
N ASN A 26 4.77 -8.09 -0.54
CA ASN A 26 4.62 -6.65 -0.62
C ASN A 26 5.94 -6.04 -1.10
N ASP A 27 5.86 -4.92 -1.79
CA ASP A 27 7.05 -4.22 -2.29
C ASP A 27 7.57 -3.23 -1.24
N TRP A 28 6.69 -2.76 -0.34
CA TRP A 28 7.00 -1.82 0.75
C TRP A 28 6.60 -2.34 2.12
N GLU A 29 7.20 -1.83 3.19
CA GLU A 29 6.90 -2.27 4.56
C GLU A 29 5.42 -2.05 4.90
N ALA A 30 4.76 -3.10 5.39
CA ALA A 30 3.38 -3.07 5.81
C ALA A 30 3.18 -3.96 7.03
N THR A 31 2.37 -3.50 7.99
CA THR A 31 2.07 -4.21 9.23
C THR A 31 0.57 -4.12 9.52
N VAL A 32 0.05 -5.17 10.17
CA VAL A 32 -1.35 -5.24 10.59
C VAL A 32 -1.40 -5.63 12.05
N GLU A 33 -1.89 -4.72 12.89
CA GLU A 33 -2.17 -4.98 14.29
C GLU A 33 -3.64 -5.36 14.45
N VAL A 34 -3.93 -6.34 15.31
CA VAL A 34 -5.29 -6.81 15.56
C VAL A 34 -5.63 -6.59 17.02
N ALA A 35 -6.67 -5.79 17.29
CA ALA A 35 -7.16 -5.52 18.65
C ALA A 35 -8.69 -5.57 18.67
N ASP A 36 -9.24 -6.49 19.47
CA ASP A 36 -10.70 -6.62 19.69
C ASP A 36 -11.55 -6.74 18.40
N GLY A 37 -10.97 -7.24 17.32
CA GLY A 37 -11.63 -7.39 16.01
C GLY A 37 -11.44 -6.20 15.06
N THR A 38 -10.84 -5.12 15.55
CA THR A 38 -10.39 -3.97 14.74
C THR A 38 -8.97 -4.23 14.23
N LEU A 39 -8.73 -3.88 12.97
CA LEU A 39 -7.43 -3.92 12.32
C LEU A 39 -6.86 -2.51 12.24
N THR A 40 -5.59 -2.37 12.57
CA THR A 40 -4.79 -1.18 12.23
C THR A 40 -3.77 -1.60 11.18
N VAL A 41 -3.98 -1.19 9.93
CA VAL A 41 -3.10 -1.47 8.80
C VAL A 41 -2.19 -0.26 8.58
N THR A 42 -0.89 -0.46 8.74
CA THR A 42 0.12 0.58 8.50
C THR A 42 0.97 0.22 7.29
N VAL A 43 1.08 1.12 6.31
CA VAL A 43 1.93 0.95 5.12
C VAL A 43 2.90 2.12 5.03
N ARG A 44 4.19 1.82 4.82
CA ARG A 44 5.24 2.83 4.67
C ARG A 44 5.77 2.82 3.25
N VAL A 45 5.48 3.88 2.49
CA VAL A 45 5.98 4.06 1.12
C VAL A 45 6.92 5.26 1.07
N PRO A 46 7.94 5.28 0.18
CA PRO A 46 8.84 6.42 0.12
C PRO A 46 8.11 7.68 -0.36
N THR A 47 8.53 8.84 0.15
CA THR A 47 8.21 10.14 -0.48
C THR A 47 8.73 10.18 -1.92
N LEU A 48 8.17 11.07 -2.75
CA LEU A 48 8.60 11.17 -4.16
C LEU A 48 10.10 11.50 -4.25
N SER A 49 10.55 12.43 -3.41
CA SER A 49 11.97 12.81 -3.25
C SER A 49 12.86 11.68 -2.74
N ALA A 50 12.38 10.77 -1.90
CA ALA A 50 13.15 9.59 -1.46
C ALA A 50 13.18 8.45 -2.51
N ALA A 51 12.24 8.46 -3.44
CA ALA A 51 12.13 7.49 -4.53
C ALA A 51 13.04 7.82 -5.72
N VAL A 52 13.42 9.09 -5.89
CA VAL A 52 14.38 9.50 -6.92
C VAL A 52 15.83 9.24 -6.51
N THR A 53 16.72 9.20 -7.51
CA THR A 53 18.17 9.07 -7.24
C THR A 53 18.71 10.26 -6.46
N GLU A 54 19.81 10.08 -5.74
CA GLU A 54 20.47 11.15 -4.97
C GLU A 54 20.98 12.32 -5.84
N GLN A 55 21.05 12.13 -7.15
CA GLN A 55 21.47 13.15 -8.12
C GLN A 55 20.30 14.01 -8.62
N GLU A 56 19.07 13.60 -8.32
CA GLU A 56 17.83 14.25 -8.72
C GLU A 56 17.29 15.09 -7.54
N THR A 57 16.55 16.15 -7.83
CA THR A 57 15.87 16.93 -6.79
C THR A 57 14.44 17.19 -7.20
N VAL A 58 13.51 16.73 -6.37
CA VAL A 58 12.09 17.06 -6.49
C VAL A 58 11.86 18.41 -5.83
N ALA A 59 11.25 19.34 -6.55
CA ALA A 59 10.89 20.64 -5.99
C ALA A 59 9.80 20.49 -4.93
N ASP A 60 9.87 21.26 -3.83
CA ASP A 60 8.93 21.16 -2.71
C ASP A 60 7.46 21.24 -3.16
N VAL A 61 7.14 22.17 -4.07
CA VAL A 61 5.79 22.32 -4.62
C VAL A 61 5.27 21.09 -5.38
N VAL A 62 6.17 20.32 -6.00
CA VAL A 62 5.82 19.09 -6.70
C VAL A 62 5.57 17.98 -5.70
N GLU A 63 6.41 17.89 -4.69
CA GLU A 63 6.28 16.92 -3.60
C GLU A 63 4.98 17.15 -2.80
N GLU A 64 4.68 18.40 -2.43
CA GLU A 64 3.45 18.77 -1.72
C GLU A 64 2.22 18.43 -2.55
N GLY A 65 2.17 18.86 -3.82
CA GLY A 65 1.02 18.56 -4.68
C GLY A 65 0.86 17.07 -5.00
N TRP A 66 1.96 16.32 -5.07
CA TRP A 66 1.94 14.86 -5.19
C TRP A 66 1.34 14.22 -3.95
N LEU A 67 1.78 14.63 -2.76
CA LEU A 67 1.27 14.12 -1.50
C LEU A 67 -0.22 14.43 -1.33
N GLU A 68 -0.64 15.67 -1.57
CA GLU A 68 -2.07 16.06 -1.51
C GLU A 68 -2.91 15.18 -2.45
N THR A 69 -2.39 14.86 -3.64
CA THR A 69 -3.09 13.98 -4.58
C THR A 69 -3.14 12.53 -4.11
N LEU A 70 -2.06 12.04 -3.51
CA LEU A 70 -2.00 10.71 -2.91
C LEU A 70 -3.03 10.61 -1.77
N GLU A 71 -3.05 11.58 -0.86
CA GLU A 71 -4.02 11.68 0.25
C GLU A 71 -5.46 11.62 -0.26
N LEU A 72 -5.82 12.47 -1.24
CA LEU A 72 -7.16 12.52 -1.81
C LEU A 72 -7.61 11.19 -2.45
N ARG A 73 -6.68 10.42 -3.02
CA ARG A 73 -7.01 9.10 -3.57
C ARG A 73 -7.13 8.05 -2.48
N LEU A 74 -6.27 8.11 -1.47
CA LEU A 74 -6.30 7.16 -0.35
C LEU A 74 -7.57 7.28 0.48
N GLU A 75 -8.29 8.40 0.43
CA GLU A 75 -9.64 8.53 1.01
C GLU A 75 -10.62 7.45 0.51
N ASP A 76 -10.39 6.89 -0.68
CA ASP A 76 -11.21 5.81 -1.27
C ASP A 76 -10.80 4.40 -0.81
N ALA A 77 -9.77 4.23 0.03
CA ALA A 77 -9.32 2.92 0.52
C ALA A 77 -10.41 2.08 1.21
N PRO A 78 -11.38 2.64 1.97
CA PRO A 78 -12.50 1.86 2.51
C PRO A 78 -13.26 1.05 1.44
N ASN A 79 -13.30 1.53 0.20
CA ASN A 79 -14.04 0.91 -0.91
C ASN A 79 -13.44 -0.42 -1.40
N VAL A 80 -12.21 -0.77 -1.00
CA VAL A 80 -11.58 -2.04 -1.37
C VAL A 80 -11.81 -3.16 -0.35
N THR A 81 -12.49 -2.86 0.76
CA THR A 81 -12.73 -3.80 1.85
C THR A 81 -14.16 -4.32 1.87
N ARG A 82 -14.38 -5.47 2.52
CA ARG A 82 -15.70 -6.01 2.89
C ARG A 82 -16.03 -5.76 4.36
N ALA A 83 -15.32 -4.82 4.98
CA ALA A 83 -15.43 -4.47 6.38
C ALA A 83 -16.84 -3.98 6.77
N GLU A 84 -17.17 -4.08 8.05
CA GLU A 84 -18.44 -3.55 8.54
C GLU A 84 -18.39 -2.03 8.60
N GLU A 85 -17.28 -1.49 9.10
CA GLU A 85 -16.96 -0.07 9.14
C GLU A 85 -15.48 0.13 8.81
N ALA A 86 -15.16 1.17 8.04
CA ALA A 86 -13.79 1.55 7.73
C ALA A 86 -13.71 3.07 7.59
N SER A 87 -12.73 3.67 8.25
CA SER A 87 -12.48 5.12 8.14
C SER A 87 -11.49 5.39 7.02
N PRO A 88 -11.54 6.58 6.38
CA PRO A 88 -10.47 7.03 5.51
C PRO A 88 -9.13 6.94 6.23
N PRO A 89 -8.06 6.47 5.57
CA PRO A 89 -6.76 6.38 6.20
C PRO A 89 -6.21 7.76 6.53
N THR A 90 -5.38 7.80 7.56
CA THR A 90 -4.52 8.97 7.81
C THR A 90 -3.23 8.81 7.03
N VAL A 91 -2.66 9.94 6.61
CA VAL A 91 -1.43 9.98 5.81
C VAL A 91 -0.50 11.00 6.45
N GLU A 92 0.67 10.55 6.86
CA GLU A 92 1.65 11.39 7.54
C GLU A 92 3.03 11.22 6.91
N ARG A 93 3.82 12.30 6.92
CA ARG A 93 5.22 12.24 6.47
C ARG A 93 6.12 11.99 7.66
N GLU A 94 6.92 10.94 7.59
CA GLU A 94 7.91 10.60 8.60
C GLU A 94 9.27 10.39 7.95
N GLY A 95 10.14 11.40 8.04
CA GLY A 95 11.46 11.35 7.41
C GLY A 95 11.37 11.24 5.89
N GLY A 96 11.86 10.13 5.34
CA GLY A 96 11.83 9.83 3.91
C GLY A 96 10.56 9.13 3.44
N ASP A 97 9.64 8.82 4.36
CA ASP A 97 8.49 7.97 4.12
C ASP A 97 7.17 8.73 4.27
N VAL A 98 6.15 8.21 3.58
CA VAL A 98 4.75 8.48 3.79
C VAL A 98 4.18 7.26 4.51
N VAL A 99 3.69 7.49 5.73
CA VAL A 99 3.06 6.47 6.58
C VAL A 99 1.55 6.60 6.40
N VAL A 100 0.93 5.53 5.92
CA VAL A 100 -0.51 5.44 5.72
C VAL A 100 -1.07 4.49 6.78
N GLU A 101 -1.98 4.97 7.61
CA GLU A 101 -2.64 4.17 8.64
C GLU A 101 -4.15 4.09 8.35
N ALA A 102 -4.65 2.87 8.17
CA ALA A 102 -6.07 2.58 7.99
C ALA A 102 -6.60 1.77 9.17
N VAL A 103 -7.74 2.20 9.71
CA VAL A 103 -8.44 1.50 10.80
C VAL A 103 -9.73 0.89 10.25
N ILE A 104 -9.89 -0.42 10.45
CA ILE A 104 -10.92 -1.24 9.83
C ILE A 104 -11.58 -2.11 10.89
N ASP A 105 -12.89 -2.02 11.04
CA ASP A 105 -13.67 -2.98 11.82
C ASP A 105 -13.96 -4.20 10.94
N ALA A 106 -13.14 -5.24 11.13
CA ALA A 106 -13.10 -6.37 10.23
C ALA A 106 -14.33 -7.27 10.37
N ARG A 107 -14.83 -7.68 9.22
CA ARG A 107 -15.82 -8.73 9.13
C ARG A 107 -15.14 -10.10 9.24
N ALA A 108 -15.61 -10.93 10.18
CA ALA A 108 -15.07 -12.29 10.34
C ALA A 108 -15.11 -13.09 9.03
N GLY A 109 -13.98 -13.72 8.68
CA GLY A 109 -13.80 -14.51 7.46
C GLY A 109 -13.27 -13.73 6.26
N HIS A 110 -13.00 -12.42 6.41
CA HIS A 110 -12.43 -11.56 5.38
C HIS A 110 -11.32 -10.63 5.90
N ALA A 111 -10.98 -10.69 7.19
CA ALA A 111 -10.05 -9.74 7.81
C ALA A 111 -8.67 -9.71 7.14
N ALA A 112 -8.08 -10.88 6.84
CA ALA A 112 -6.78 -10.96 6.20
C ALA A 112 -6.87 -10.51 4.72
N GLU A 113 -7.95 -10.88 4.02
CA GLU A 113 -8.20 -10.42 2.64
C GLU A 113 -8.34 -8.89 2.59
N ASP A 114 -9.12 -8.30 3.50
CA ASP A 114 -9.40 -6.86 3.57
C ASP A 114 -8.14 -6.07 3.92
N ALA A 115 -7.34 -6.54 4.88
CA ALA A 115 -6.07 -5.91 5.22
C ALA A 115 -5.12 -5.90 4.02
N LEU A 116 -4.99 -7.03 3.33
CA LEU A 116 -4.15 -7.13 2.13
C LEU A 116 -4.67 -6.24 1.00
N ALA A 117 -5.99 -6.14 0.84
CA ALA A 117 -6.59 -5.25 -0.16
C ALA A 117 -6.20 -3.79 0.11
N VAL A 118 -6.22 -3.35 1.37
CA VAL A 118 -5.76 -2.00 1.75
C VAL A 118 -4.27 -1.82 1.47
N VAL A 119 -3.41 -2.77 1.85
CA VAL A 119 -1.97 -2.71 1.55
C VAL A 119 -1.74 -2.53 0.04
N ASN A 120 -2.34 -3.39 -0.78
CA ASN A 120 -2.20 -3.33 -2.23
C ASN A 120 -2.76 -2.03 -2.83
N TYR A 121 -3.84 -1.50 -2.24
CA TYR A 121 -4.43 -0.24 -2.68
C TYR A 121 -3.48 0.93 -2.43
N VAL A 122 -2.83 0.97 -1.26
CA VAL A 122 -1.83 2.00 -0.94
C VAL A 122 -0.65 1.93 -1.90
N GLU A 123 -0.07 0.73 -2.09
CA GLU A 123 1.05 0.54 -3.02
C GLU A 123 0.67 0.92 -4.45
N GLY A 124 -0.50 0.47 -4.92
CA GLY A 124 -1.02 0.80 -6.25
C GLY A 124 -1.21 2.30 -6.45
N THR A 125 -1.82 2.97 -5.47
CA THR A 125 -2.07 4.42 -5.52
C THR A 125 -0.75 5.21 -5.56
N TRP A 126 0.25 4.76 -4.79
CA TRP A 126 1.60 5.32 -4.83
C TRP A 126 2.23 5.18 -6.23
N PHE A 127 2.14 3.99 -6.85
CA PHE A 127 2.64 3.76 -8.20
C PHE A 127 1.94 4.64 -9.25
N GLU A 128 0.62 4.81 -9.14
CA GLU A 128 -0.15 5.70 -10.01
C GLU A 128 0.23 7.18 -9.83
N GLY A 129 0.76 7.54 -8.67
CA GLY A 129 1.28 8.88 -8.37
C GLY A 129 2.66 9.18 -8.97
N ILE A 130 3.38 8.20 -9.51
CA ILE A 130 4.75 8.39 -10.01
C ILE A 130 4.80 9.35 -11.21
N ILE A 131 5.65 10.37 -11.11
CA ILE A 131 5.77 11.43 -12.11
C ILE A 131 6.82 11.06 -13.18
N PRO A 132 6.47 11.00 -14.47
CA PRO A 132 7.44 10.78 -15.55
C PRO A 132 8.49 11.89 -15.64
N GLY A 133 9.69 11.54 -16.09
CA GLY A 133 10.77 12.49 -16.34
C GLY A 133 11.79 12.64 -15.21
N TYR A 134 11.55 12.00 -14.06
CA TYR A 134 12.56 11.85 -13.01
C TYR A 134 13.36 10.54 -13.16
N ASP A 135 14.61 10.58 -12.72
CA ASP A 135 15.50 9.44 -12.53
C ASP A 135 15.22 8.78 -11.17
N TYR A 136 14.51 7.65 -11.20
CA TYR A 136 14.17 6.86 -10.01
C TYR A 136 15.28 5.90 -9.60
N ARG A 137 15.32 5.57 -8.30
CA ARG A 137 16.21 4.54 -7.76
C ARG A 137 15.97 3.17 -8.43
N PRO A 138 16.99 2.30 -8.48
CA PRO A 138 16.89 1.02 -9.19
C PRO A 138 15.75 0.12 -8.72
N ASP A 139 15.50 0.05 -7.42
CA ASP A 139 14.39 -0.70 -6.83
C ASP A 139 13.03 -0.21 -7.32
N VAL A 140 12.82 1.11 -7.34
CA VAL A 140 11.60 1.73 -7.88
C VAL A 140 11.47 1.51 -9.38
N GLN A 141 12.56 1.54 -10.14
CA GLN A 141 12.54 1.27 -11.58
C GLN A 141 12.16 -0.20 -11.87
N ASP A 142 12.77 -1.15 -11.16
CA ASP A 142 12.47 -2.58 -11.29
C ASP A 142 10.98 -2.86 -11.02
N LEU A 143 10.41 -2.18 -10.02
CA LEU A 143 8.99 -2.24 -9.71
C LEU A 143 8.12 -1.73 -10.87
N ARG A 144 8.46 -0.58 -11.43
CA ARG A 144 7.74 0.01 -12.58
C ARG A 144 7.80 -0.89 -13.80
N ASP A 145 8.96 -1.50 -14.07
CA ASP A 145 9.14 -2.41 -15.20
C ASP A 145 8.29 -3.69 -15.03
N ARG A 146 8.21 -4.24 -13.81
CA ARG A 146 7.30 -5.35 -13.48
C ARG A 146 5.83 -4.98 -13.69
N ALA A 147 5.42 -3.77 -13.33
CA ALA A 147 4.06 -3.28 -13.54
C ALA A 147 3.75 -3.10 -15.04
N ALA A 148 4.66 -2.48 -15.79
CA ALA A 148 4.51 -2.26 -17.23
C ALA A 148 4.52 -3.56 -18.05
N GLY A 149 5.32 -4.56 -17.66
CA GLY A 149 5.40 -5.86 -18.32
C GLY A 149 4.10 -6.68 -18.24
N ARG A 150 3.39 -6.62 -17.10
CA ARG A 150 2.09 -7.31 -16.91
C ARG A 150 0.98 -6.75 -17.82
N GLY A 151 1.02 -5.47 -18.18
CA GLY A 151 0.06 -4.85 -19.11
C GLY A 151 0.23 -5.29 -20.58
N GLN A 152 1.40 -5.79 -20.98
CA GLN A 152 1.69 -6.13 -22.39
C GLN A 152 1.28 -7.57 -22.75
N SER A 153 1.26 -8.48 -21.78
CA SER A 153 0.83 -9.87 -21.99
C SER A 153 -0.68 -10.03 -22.20
N GLY A 154 -1.50 -9.05 -21.80
CA GLY A 154 -2.95 -9.03 -22.06
C GLY A 154 -3.35 -8.45 -23.42
N ALA A 155 -2.49 -7.67 -24.08
CA ALA A 155 -2.80 -6.99 -25.33
C ALA A 155 -2.39 -7.78 -26.59
N SER A 156 -1.78 -8.96 -26.43
CA SER A 156 -1.21 -9.75 -27.53
C SER A 156 -2.04 -11.00 -27.91
N ALA A 157 -3.14 -11.29 -27.22
CA ALA A 157 -3.98 -12.45 -27.47
C ALA A 157 -5.18 -12.18 -28.40
N ASP A 158 -5.35 -10.94 -28.89
CA ASP A 158 -6.43 -10.57 -29.81
C ASP A 158 -5.86 -9.90 -31.07
N ARG A 159 -5.11 -10.67 -31.87
CA ARG A 159 -4.93 -10.44 -33.31
C ARG A 159 -4.36 -11.69 -33.98
N LEU A 160 -5.30 -12.46 -34.54
CA LEU A 160 -5.23 -13.34 -35.73
C LEU A 160 -4.15 -14.43 -35.76
#